data_AF-O04632-F1
#
_entry.id   AF-O04632-F1
#
_cell.length_a   1.000
_cell.length_b   1.000
_cell.length_c   1.000
_cell.angle_alpha   90.00
_cell.angle_beta   90.00
_cell.angle_gamma   90.00
#
_symmetry.space_group_name_H-M   'P 1'
#
loop_
_entity.id
_entity.type
_entity.pdbx_description
1 polymer ?
#
loop_
_entity_poly.entity_id
_entity_poly.type
_entity_poly.pdbx_seq_one_letter_code
_entity_poly.pdbx_strand_id
1 'polypeptide(L)'
;MREDTMFKKALELSTLCDIEVCVILYSRDGELIKTWPEDQSKVRDMAERFSKLHERERRKKRTNLSLFLRKKILDNSKLSEKVLEMKDSLESGLRVLQDKLLLLQPEKNQTELGQIPVINNGQNHW
;
A
#
# COMPACT_ATOMS: atom_id res chain seq x y z
N MET A 1 31.66 -3.34 4.77
CA MET A 1 30.67 -3.65 3.70
C MET A 1 29.53 -2.63 3.62
N ARG A 2 28.66 -2.45 4.63
CA ARG A 2 27.52 -1.51 4.50
C ARG A 2 27.95 -0.03 4.48
N GLU A 3 28.91 0.34 5.32
CA GLU A 3 29.45 1.71 5.40
C GLU A 3 30.15 2.11 4.10
N ASP A 4 31.03 1.24 3.59
CA ASP A 4 31.75 1.47 2.33
C ASP A 4 30.78 1.63 1.15
N THR A 5 29.73 0.81 1.10
CA THR A 5 28.71 0.95 0.05
C THR A 5 27.95 2.27 0.15
N MET A 6 27.68 2.76 1.36
CA MET A 6 27.01 4.06 1.56
C MET A 6 27.89 5.22 1.10
N PHE A 7 29.19 5.18 1.38
CA PHE A 7 30.13 6.22 0.96
C PHE A 7 30.39 6.19 -0.55
N LYS A 8 30.47 4.99 -1.15
CA LYS A 8 30.51 4.86 -2.60
C LYS A 8 29.27 5.48 -3.26
N LYS A 9 28.08 5.27 -2.69
CA LYS A 9 26.84 5.89 -3.18
C LYS A 9 26.83 7.41 -3.00
N ALA A 10 27.36 7.93 -1.89
CA ALA A 10 27.49 9.37 -1.68
C ALA A 10 28.45 10.01 -2.71
N LEU A 11 29.56 9.34 -3.01
CA LEU A 11 30.48 9.75 -4.08
C LEU A 11 29.82 9.72 -5.45
N GLU A 12 29.17 8.60 -5.82
CA GLU A 12 28.43 8.48 -7.07
C GLU A 12 27.39 9.60 -7.22
N LEU A 13 26.60 9.88 -6.17
CA LEU A 13 25.60 10.95 -6.18
C LEU A 13 26.21 12.34 -6.34
N SER A 14 27.29 12.63 -5.60
CA SER A 14 27.98 13.91 -5.69
C SER A 14 28.55 14.14 -7.09
N THR A 15 29.18 13.11 -7.68
CA THR A 15 29.75 13.19 -9.03
C THR A 15 28.69 13.27 -10.13
N LEU A 16 27.65 12.42 -10.10
CA LEU A 16 26.66 12.34 -11.17
C LEU A 16 25.73 13.55 -11.22
N CYS A 17 25.44 14.16 -10.07
CA CYS A 17 24.50 15.27 -9.97
C CYS A 17 25.17 16.62 -9.78
N ASP A 18 26.50 16.67 -9.67
CA ASP A 18 27.29 17.88 -9.37
C ASP A 18 26.74 18.63 -8.13
N ILE A 19 26.57 17.87 -7.04
CA ILE A 19 26.08 18.40 -5.77
C ILE A 19 27.03 18.06 -4.62
N GLU A 20 27.05 18.94 -3.62
CA GLU A 20 27.69 18.65 -2.35
C GLU A 20 26.85 17.66 -1.55
N VAL A 21 27.48 16.57 -1.14
CA VAL A 21 26.87 15.55 -0.28
C VAL A 21 27.79 15.35 0.92
N CYS A 22 27.21 15.16 2.10
CA CYS A 22 27.95 14.67 3.25
C CYS A 22 27.17 13.57 3.96
N VAL A 23 27.91 12.65 4.56
CA VAL A 23 27.38 11.58 5.40
C VAL A 23 28.12 11.63 6.73
N ILE A 24 27.36 11.65 7.82
CA ILE A 24 27.90 11.69 9.18
C ILE A 24 27.41 10.44 9.90
N LEU A 25 28.32 9.54 10.26
CA LEU A 25 28.01 8.28 10.92
C LEU A 25 28.35 8.37 12.40
N TYR A 26 27.34 8.18 13.25
CA TYR A 26 27.48 8.14 14.70
C TYR A 26 27.27 6.74 15.25
N SER A 27 27.95 6.42 16.36
CA SER A 27 27.72 5.21 17.13
C SER A 27 26.41 5.29 17.91
N ARG A 28 26.01 4.17 18.50
CA ARG A 28 24.85 4.13 19.40
C ARG A 28 25.01 5.06 20.60
N ASP A 29 26.25 5.27 21.04
CA ASP A 29 26.61 6.10 22.19
C ASP A 29 26.75 7.58 21.82
N GLY A 30 26.56 7.93 20.53
CA GLY A 30 26.64 9.31 20.04
C GLY A 30 28.03 9.74 19.58
N GLU A 31 29.01 8.82 19.59
CA GLU A 31 30.37 9.11 19.13
C GLU A 31 30.46 9.17 17.62
N LEU A 32 31.20 10.13 17.08
CA LEU A 32 31.42 10.22 15.64
C LEU A 32 32.34 9.07 15.18
N ILE A 33 31.80 8.14 14.39
CA ILE A 33 32.55 7.00 13.85
C ILE A 33 33.34 7.40 12.61
N LYS A 34 32.64 7.95 11.60
CA LYS A 34 33.24 8.31 10.31
C LYS A 34 32.41 9.35 9.59
N THR A 35 33.04 10.10 8.71
CA THR A 35 32.37 11.01 7.79
C THR A 35 32.74 10.70 6.35
N TRP A 36 31.84 11.10 5.44
CA TRP A 36 32.16 11.30 4.03
C TRP A 36 31.78 12.72 3.64
N PRO A 37 32.65 13.49 2.98
CA PRO A 37 34.09 13.24 2.79
C PRO A 37 34.85 13.01 4.11
N GLU A 38 36.04 12.43 4.05
CA GLU A 38 36.86 12.18 5.24
C GLU A 38 37.40 13.48 5.85
N ASP A 39 37.51 14.54 5.03
CA ASP A 39 37.82 15.89 5.48
C ASP A 39 36.66 16.46 6.32
N GLN A 40 36.81 16.34 7.64
CA GLN A 40 35.82 16.84 8.60
C GLN A 40 35.63 18.36 8.53
N SER A 41 36.60 19.13 8.04
CA SER A 41 36.44 20.58 7.88
C SER A 41 35.39 20.90 6.82
N LYS A 42 35.43 20.18 5.68
CA LYS A 42 34.40 20.27 4.64
C LYS A 42 33.03 19.81 5.13
N VAL A 43 33.00 18.73 5.91
CA VAL A 43 31.75 18.21 6.50
C VAL A 43 31.14 19.21 7.47
N ARG A 44 31.94 19.84 8.33
CA ARG A 44 31.49 20.91 9.23
C ARG A 44 30.95 22.11 8.46
N ASP A 45 31.68 22.58 7.45
CA ASP A 45 31.25 23.70 6.60
C ASP A 45 29.92 23.41 5.88
N MET A 46 29.75 22.21 5.30
CA MET A 46 28.46 21.76 4.74
C MET A 46 27.33 21.72 5.78
N ALA A 47 27.60 21.16 6.97
CA ALA A 47 26.63 21.07 8.05
C ALA A 47 26.24 22.46 8.61
N GLU A 48 27.19 23.38 8.70
CA GLU A 48 26.96 24.77 9.11
C GLU A 48 26.17 25.56 8.07
N ARG A 49 26.48 25.40 6.78
CA ARG A 49 25.64 25.98 5.72
C ARG A 49 24.21 25.47 5.81
N PHE A 50 24.03 24.16 6.03
CA PHE A 50 22.71 23.57 6.21
C PHE A 50 22.00 24.07 7.48
N SER A 51 22.72 24.30 8.57
CA SER A 51 22.14 24.77 9.84
C SER A 51 21.70 26.24 9.77
N LYS A 52 22.35 27.06 8.94
CA LYS A 52 22.01 28.47 8.67
C LYS A 52 20.75 28.65 7.81
N LEU A 53 20.29 27.62 7.09
CA LEU A 53 19.04 27.68 6.31
C LEU A 53 17.82 27.86 7.23
N HIS A 54 16.78 28.55 6.76
CA HIS A 54 15.56 28.71 7.53
C HIS A 54 14.92 27.34 7.82
N GLU A 55 14.30 27.21 9.00
CA GLU A 55 13.69 25.95 9.42
C GLU A 55 12.63 25.43 8.43
N ARG A 56 11.90 26.34 7.75
CA ARG A 56 10.96 25.97 6.68
C ARG A 56 11.66 25.27 5.51
N GLU A 57 12.81 25.78 5.08
CA GLU A 57 13.59 25.22 3.98
C GLU A 57 14.20 23.87 4.37
N ARG A 58 14.75 23.79 5.59
CA ARG A 58 15.29 22.54 6.15
C ARG A 58 14.20 21.47 6.26
N ARG A 59 13.01 21.81 6.77
CA ARG A 59 11.89 20.86 6.95
C ARG A 59 11.34 20.37 5.61
N LYS A 60 11.22 21.23 4.60
CA LYS A 60 10.63 20.86 3.30
C LYS A 60 11.37 19.70 2.62
N LYS A 61 12.68 19.60 2.80
CA LYS A 61 13.54 18.58 2.16
C LYS A 61 14.08 17.53 3.13
N ARG A 62 13.81 17.64 4.44
CA ARG A 62 14.25 16.66 5.44
C ARG A 62 13.41 15.39 5.34
N THR A 63 14.07 14.25 5.23
CA THR A 63 13.41 12.93 5.26
C THR A 63 14.00 12.10 6.40
N ASN A 64 13.13 11.42 7.15
CA ASN A 64 13.53 10.34 8.03
C ASN A 64 13.24 9.02 7.32
N LEU A 65 14.27 8.21 7.09
CA LEU A 65 14.14 6.99 6.29
C LEU A 65 13.19 5.97 6.93
N SER A 66 13.21 5.79 8.25
CA SER A 66 12.32 4.83 8.92
C SER A 66 10.85 5.27 8.85
N LEU A 67 10.58 6.56 9.01
CA LEU A 67 9.24 7.12 8.84
C LEU A 67 8.77 7.03 7.38
N PHE A 68 9.65 7.30 6.41
CA PHE A 68 9.35 7.16 4.99
C PHE A 68 8.98 5.73 4.61
N LEU A 69 9.80 4.76 5.04
CA LEU A 69 9.54 3.33 4.78
C LEU A 69 8.26 2.86 5.47
N ARG A 70 8.02 3.27 6.72
CA ARG A 70 6.78 2.95 7.43
C ARG A 70 5.55 3.49 6.70
N LYS A 71 5.61 4.75 6.23
CA LYS A 71 4.54 5.35 5.43
C LYS A 71 4.30 4.54 4.14
N LYS A 72 5.36 4.18 3.42
CA LYS A 72 5.24 3.39 2.19
C LYS A 72 4.61 2.00 2.43
N ILE A 73 4.97 1.33 3.51
CA ILE A 73 4.36 0.05 3.89
C ILE A 73 2.87 0.24 4.18
N LEU A 74 2.49 1.29 4.91
CA LEU A 74 1.09 1.60 5.22
C LEU A 74 0.28 1.97 3.96
N ASP A 75 0.85 2.76 3.06
CA ASP A 75 0.20 3.12 1.80
C ASP A 75 -0.04 1.87 0.94
N ASN A 76 0.93 0.94 0.90
CA ASN A 76 0.79 -0.34 0.20
C ASN A 76 -0.26 -1.25 0.87
N SER A 77 -0.33 -1.31 2.20
CA SER A 77 -1.35 -2.12 2.88
C SER A 77 -2.76 -1.58 2.61
N LYS A 78 -2.94 -0.25 2.61
CA LYS A 78 -4.22 0.39 2.26
C LYS A 78 -4.61 0.13 0.80
N LEU A 79 -3.65 0.10 -0.12
CA LEU A 79 -3.92 -0.28 -1.50
C LEU A 79 -4.37 -1.73 -1.61
N SER A 80 -3.72 -2.64 -0.88
CA SER A 80 -4.09 -4.06 -0.84
C SER A 80 -5.50 -4.29 -0.28
N GLU A 81 -5.89 -3.56 0.77
CA GLU A 81 -7.23 -3.62 1.36
C GLU A 81 -8.30 -3.19 0.35
N LYS A 82 -8.10 -2.05 -0.34
CA LYS A 82 -9.01 -1.60 -1.40
C LYS A 82 -9.15 -2.59 -2.55
N VAL A 83 -8.06 -3.24 -2.94
CA VAL A 83 -8.09 -4.28 -3.99
C VAL A 83 -8.92 -5.48 -3.54
N LEU A 84 -8.84 -5.86 -2.25
CA LEU A 84 -9.65 -6.93 -1.68
C LEU A 84 -11.14 -6.54 -1.64
N GLU A 85 -11.48 -5.34 -1.18
CA GLU A 85 -12.87 -4.83 -1.19
C GLU A 85 -13.48 -4.82 -2.60
N MET A 86 -12.70 -4.41 -3.61
CA MET A 86 -13.12 -4.45 -5.01
C MET A 86 -13.35 -5.87 -5.51
N LYS A 87 -12.48 -6.81 -5.13
CA LYS A 87 -12.62 -8.23 -5.45
C LYS A 87 -13.90 -8.80 -4.83
N ASP A 88 -14.13 -8.57 -3.55
CA ASP A 88 -15.31 -9.07 -2.83
C ASP A 88 -16.61 -8.50 -3.41
N SER A 89 -16.59 -7.22 -3.82
CA SER A 89 -17.72 -6.58 -4.51
C SER A 89 -18.02 -7.22 -5.87
N LEU A 90 -16.98 -7.55 -6.65
CA LEU A 90 -17.13 -8.24 -7.93
C LEU A 90 -17.66 -9.66 -7.76
N GLU A 91 -17.12 -10.42 -6.81
CA GLU A 91 -17.59 -11.78 -6.49
C GLU A 91 -19.06 -11.78 -6.06
N SER A 92 -19.46 -10.81 -5.24
CA SER A 92 -20.86 -10.61 -4.84
C SER A 92 -21.77 -10.32 -6.04
N GLY A 93 -21.34 -9.43 -6.95
CA GLY A 93 -22.08 -9.13 -8.17
C GLY A 93 -22.22 -10.33 -9.12
N LEU A 94 -21.15 -11.12 -9.28
CA LEU A 94 -21.19 -12.36 -10.07
C LEU A 94 -22.15 -13.39 -9.47
N ARG A 95 -22.20 -13.52 -8.14
CA ARG A 95 -23.16 -14.41 -7.47
C ARG A 95 -24.60 -14.05 -7.82
N VAL A 96 -24.94 -12.75 -7.72
CA VAL A 96 -26.29 -12.26 -8.06
C VAL A 96 -26.66 -12.56 -9.52
N LEU A 97 -25.71 -12.44 -10.45
CA LEU A 97 -25.93 -12.79 -11.86
C LEU A 97 -26.11 -14.29 -12.08
N GLN A 98 -25.33 -15.13 -11.40
CA GLN A 98 -25.47 -16.59 -11.46
C GLN A 98 -26.84 -17.04 -10.95
N ASP A 99 -27.30 -16.50 -9.82
CA ASP A 99 -28.62 -16.81 -9.26
C ASP A 99 -29.74 -16.43 -10.23
N LYS A 100 -29.64 -15.25 -10.86
CA LYS A 100 -30.59 -14.81 -11.90
C LYS A 100 -30.57 -15.72 -13.13
N LEU A 101 -29.39 -16.18 -13.54
CA LEU A 101 -29.26 -17.07 -14.69
C LEU A 101 -29.93 -18.43 -14.44
N LEU A 102 -29.80 -18.99 -13.23
CA LEU A 102 -30.48 -20.24 -12.84
C LEU A 102 -32.00 -20.13 -12.94
N LEU A 103 -32.58 -18.99 -12.57
CA LEU A 103 -34.03 -18.75 -12.68
C LEU A 103 -34.54 -18.61 -14.13
N LEU A 104 -33.65 -18.27 -15.06
CA LEU A 104 -33.97 -18.11 -16.48
C LEU A 104 -33.72 -19.38 -17.31
N GLN A 105 -33.09 -20.40 -16.72
CA GLN A 105 -32.92 -21.68 -17.40
C GLN A 105 -34.30 -22.33 -17.54
N PRO A 106 -34.76 -22.62 -18.78
CA PRO A 106 -36.04 -23.28 -18.97
C PRO A 106 -35.99 -24.65 -18.30
N GLU A 107 -36.97 -24.95 -17.46
CA GLU A 107 -37.14 -26.28 -16.87
C GLU A 107 -37.20 -27.32 -18.00
N LYS A 108 -36.07 -27.96 -18.29
CA LYS A 108 -36.05 -29.25 -18.98
C LYS A 108 -36.48 -30.32 -17.98
N ASN A 109 -37.74 -30.30 -17.58
CA ASN A 109 -38.45 -31.38 -16.88
C ASN A 109 -39.91 -31.40 -17.36
N GLN A 110 -40.13 -31.94 -18.57
CA GLN A 110 -41.38 -32.61 -18.89
C GLN A 110 -41.38 -33.95 -18.16
N THR A 111 -42.42 -34.29 -17.38
CA THR A 111 -43.06 -35.62 -17.26
C THR A 111 -44.24 -35.50 -16.29
N GLU A 112 -45.47 -35.54 -16.85
CA GLU A 112 -46.68 -36.27 -16.39
C GLU A 112 -47.06 -36.18 -14.88
N LEU A 113 -48.22 -35.67 -14.44
CA LEU A 113 -49.63 -36.04 -14.65
C LEU A 113 -50.47 -34.87 -14.05
N GLY A 114 -51.59 -34.36 -14.58
CA GLY A 114 -52.65 -35.03 -15.32
C GLY A 114 -53.91 -35.20 -14.46
N GLN A 115 -54.76 -34.15 -14.42
CA GLN A 115 -56.24 -34.18 -14.28
C GLN A 115 -56.87 -34.51 -12.90
N ILE A 116 -58.04 -34.02 -12.42
CA ILE A 116 -59.08 -32.97 -12.64
C ILE A 116 -59.96 -32.99 -11.34
N PRO A 117 -60.56 -31.89 -10.83
CA PRO A 117 -61.42 -31.91 -9.63
C PRO A 117 -62.92 -32.16 -9.93
N VAL A 118 -63.63 -32.85 -9.02
CA VAL A 118 -65.11 -33.01 -9.05
C VAL A 118 -65.68 -32.59 -7.69
N ILE A 119 -66.61 -31.62 -7.71
CA ILE A 119 -67.39 -31.13 -6.56
C ILE A 119 -68.75 -31.82 -6.57
N ASN A 120 -69.24 -32.30 -5.41
CA ASN A 120 -70.67 -32.52 -5.20
C ASN A 120 -71.07 -32.17 -3.75
N ASN A 121 -72.17 -31.41 -3.62
CA ASN A 121 -72.71 -30.89 -2.37
C ASN A 121 -73.55 -31.94 -1.62
N GLY A 122 -73.49 -31.91 -0.28
CA GLY A 122 -74.42 -32.63 0.59
C GLY A 122 -74.61 -31.88 1.92
N GLN A 123 -75.86 -31.52 2.19
CA GLN A 123 -76.36 -30.79 3.36
C GLN A 123 -76.12 -31.52 4.69
N ASN A 124 -76.01 -30.80 5.81
CA ASN A 124 -77.03 -30.82 6.88
C ASN A 124 -76.66 -29.97 8.12
N HIS A 125 -77.71 -29.40 8.69
CA HIS A 125 -77.80 -28.42 9.79
C HIS A 125 -77.39 -28.92 11.17
N TRP A 126 -76.85 -28.01 12.00
CA TRP A 126 -77.41 -27.52 13.28
C TRP A 126 -76.98 -26.07 13.49
#